data_AF-A0A0P0CIC4-F1
#
_entry.id   AF-A0A0P0CIC4-F1
#
_cell.length_a   1.000
_cell.length_b   1.000
_cell.length_c   1.000
_cell.angle_alpha   90.00
_cell.angle_beta   90.00
_cell.angle_gamma   90.00
#
_symmetry.space_group_name_H-M   'P 1'
#
loop_
_entity.id
_entity.type
_entity.pdbx_description
1 polymer ?
#
loop_
_entity_poly.entity_id
_entity_poly.type
_entity_poly.pdbx_seq_one_letter_code
_entity_poly.pdbx_strand_id
1 'polypeptide(L)'
;MNVTKRANAPTPKFFKVLRTVGLSLLAISGSIIAAPIALPATVVTIAGYVAVAGGVLSAVSQVTVDDEALKEINSANEINSE
;
A
#
# COMPACT_ATOMS: atom_id res chain seq x y z
N MET A 1 -12.00 5.81 15.17
CA MET A 1 -11.34 6.65 14.15
C MET A 1 -12.10 6.54 12.83
N ASN A 2 -12.29 7.63 12.09
CA ASN A 2 -12.84 7.57 10.71
C ASN A 2 -11.76 7.05 9.73
N VAL A 3 -12.14 6.52 8.57
CA VAL A 3 -11.23 5.95 7.55
C VAL A 3 -10.19 6.97 7.06
N THR A 4 -10.58 8.24 6.91
CA THR A 4 -9.68 9.34 6.56
C THR A 4 -8.63 9.63 7.63
N LYS A 5 -9.00 9.47 8.91
CA LYS A 5 -8.05 9.58 10.03
C LYS A 5 -7.08 8.41 10.08
N ARG A 6 -7.52 7.20 9.71
CA ARG A 6 -6.67 6.00 9.63
C ARG A 6 -5.69 6.06 8.45
N ALA A 7 -6.09 6.62 7.31
CA ALA A 7 -5.20 6.79 6.15
C ALA A 7 -4.04 7.77 6.39
N ASN A 8 -4.23 8.76 7.27
CA ASN A 8 -3.19 9.73 7.66
C ASN A 8 -2.43 9.31 8.93
N ALA A 9 -2.81 8.20 9.55
CA ALA A 9 -2.17 7.71 10.76
C ALA A 9 -0.84 6.99 10.44
N PRO A 10 0.09 6.91 11.41
CA PRO A 10 1.34 6.19 11.23
C PRO A 10 1.08 4.73 10.86
N THR A 11 1.70 4.30 9.78
CA THR A 11 1.67 2.92 9.30
C THR A 11 2.85 2.13 9.84
N PRO A 12 2.63 0.88 10.30
CA PRO A 12 3.70 0.04 10.85
C PRO A 12 4.71 -0.37 9.78
N LYS A 13 5.96 -0.62 10.18
CA LYS A 13 7.10 -0.85 9.26
C LYS A 13 6.85 -2.01 8.27
N PHE A 14 6.22 -3.10 8.73
CA PHE A 14 5.87 -4.24 7.88
C PHE A 14 4.93 -3.85 6.73
N PHE A 15 3.86 -3.11 7.01
CA PHE A 15 2.87 -2.70 5.99
C PHE A 15 3.41 -1.62 5.06
N LYS A 16 4.35 -0.79 5.51
CA LYS A 16 5.09 0.12 4.61
C LYS A 16 5.87 -0.65 3.54
N VAL A 17 6.59 -1.70 3.94
CA VAL A 17 7.30 -2.58 2.99
C VAL A 17 6.30 -3.27 2.07
N LEU A 18 5.22 -3.79 2.62
CA LEU A 18 4.19 -4.51 1.88
C LEU A 18 3.51 -3.62 0.81
N ARG A 19 3.25 -2.35 1.13
CA ARG A 19 2.78 -1.35 0.17
C ARG A 19 3.75 -1.14 -0.99
N THR A 20 5.05 -1.00 -0.70
CA THR A 20 6.06 -0.80 -1.74
C THR A 20 6.16 -2.01 -2.66
N VAL A 21 6.09 -3.22 -2.11
CA VAL A 21 6.05 -4.46 -2.91
C VAL A 21 4.80 -4.49 -3.77
N GLY A 22 3.61 -4.24 -3.20
CA GLY A 22 2.35 -4.19 -3.95
C GLY A 22 2.38 -3.17 -5.10
N LEU A 23 2.94 -1.99 -4.86
CA LEU A 23 3.05 -0.94 -5.87
C LEU A 23 4.04 -1.30 -6.98
N SER A 24 5.16 -1.96 -6.64
CA SER A 24 6.13 -2.45 -7.63
C SER A 24 5.54 -3.52 -8.54
N LEU A 25 4.80 -4.48 -7.97
CA LEU A 25 4.09 -5.51 -8.71
C LEU A 25 3.04 -4.89 -9.64
N LEU A 26 2.32 -3.87 -9.16
CA LEU A 26 1.32 -3.16 -9.94
C LEU A 26 1.95 -2.39 -11.10
N ALA A 27 3.10 -1.75 -10.89
CA ALA A 27 3.83 -1.06 -11.96
C ALA A 27 4.31 -2.04 -13.06
N ILE A 28 4.89 -3.18 -12.66
CA ILE A 28 5.34 -4.23 -13.60
C ILE A 28 4.15 -4.82 -14.36
N SER A 29 3.05 -5.10 -13.65
CA SER A 29 1.85 -5.66 -14.27
C SER A 29 1.20 -4.65 -15.22
N GLY A 30 1.14 -3.38 -14.82
CA GLY A 30 0.61 -2.30 -15.64
C GLY A 30 1.41 -2.09 -16.93
N SER A 31 2.73 -2.20 -16.89
CA SER A 31 3.57 -2.09 -18.09
C SER A 31 3.36 -3.27 -19.05
N ILE A 32 3.20 -4.49 -18.53
CA ILE A 32 2.88 -5.68 -19.33
C ILE A 32 1.52 -5.53 -20.02
N ILE A 33 0.50 -5.10 -19.27
CA ILE A 33 -0.87 -4.93 -19.78
C ILE A 33 -0.94 -3.81 -20.83
N ALA A 34 -0.12 -2.77 -20.72
CA ALA A 34 -0.08 -1.67 -21.67
C ALA A 34 0.47 -2.05 -23.07
N ALA A 35 1.16 -3.20 -23.20
CA ALA A 35 1.70 -3.68 -24.46
C ALA A 35 1.20 -5.11 -24.82
N PRO A 36 -0.11 -5.31 -25.05
CA PRO A 36 -0.70 -6.64 -25.17
C PRO A 36 -0.34 -7.35 -26.48
N ILE A 37 0.01 -6.61 -27.53
CA ILE A 37 0.31 -7.12 -28.89
C ILE A 37 1.69 -7.78 -29.00
N ALA A 38 2.62 -7.48 -28.08
CA ALA A 38 3.98 -8.02 -28.11
C ALA A 38 4.15 -9.32 -27.30
N LEU A 39 3.12 -9.73 -26.55
CA LEU A 39 3.23 -10.78 -25.54
C LEU A 39 2.15 -11.86 -25.70
N PRO A 40 2.47 -13.14 -25.42
CA PRO A 40 1.47 -14.21 -25.41
C PRO A 40 0.36 -13.96 -24.39
N ALA A 41 -0.87 -14.35 -24.72
CA ALA A 41 -2.05 -14.13 -23.88
C ALA A 41 -1.89 -14.62 -22.43
N THR A 42 -1.22 -15.76 -22.24
CA THR A 42 -0.94 -16.33 -20.90
C THR A 42 -0.18 -15.35 -20.00
N VAL A 43 0.77 -14.59 -20.55
CA VAL A 43 1.58 -13.62 -19.79
C VAL A 43 0.72 -12.45 -19.33
N VAL A 44 -0.13 -11.94 -20.23
CA VAL A 44 -1.07 -10.84 -19.93
C VAL A 44 -2.08 -11.26 -18.86
N THR A 45 -2.58 -12.49 -18.90
CA THR A 45 -3.49 -13.03 -17.88
C THR A 45 -2.82 -13.13 -16.51
N ILE A 46 -1.58 -13.63 -16.45
CA ILE A 46 -0.81 -13.68 -15.20
C ILE A 46 -0.60 -12.27 -14.65
N ALA A 47 -0.20 -11.31 -15.50
CA ALA A 47 -0.03 -9.92 -15.12
C ALA A 47 -1.35 -9.31 -14.58
N GLY A 48 -2.50 -9.67 -15.15
CA GLY A 48 -3.80 -9.27 -14.62
C GLY A 48 -4.02 -9.70 -13.17
N TYR A 49 -3.74 -10.95 -12.83
CA TYR A 49 -3.86 -11.44 -11.45
C TYR A 49 -2.86 -10.78 -10.51
N VAL A 50 -1.62 -10.57 -10.96
CA VAL A 50 -0.58 -9.88 -10.17
C VAL A 50 -0.96 -8.42 -9.91
N ALA A 51 -1.55 -7.73 -10.88
CA ALA A 51 -2.05 -6.37 -10.72
C ALA A 51 -3.14 -6.29 -9.64
N VAL A 52 -4.10 -7.23 -9.66
CA VAL A 52 -5.17 -7.29 -8.64
C VAL A 52 -4.58 -7.53 -7.26
N ALA A 53 -3.69 -8.51 -7.13
CA ALA A 53 -3.02 -8.80 -5.86
C ALA A 53 -2.23 -7.60 -5.33
N GLY A 54 -1.42 -6.95 -6.19
CA GLY A 54 -0.65 -5.77 -5.84
C GLY A 54 -1.53 -4.57 -5.44
N GLY A 55 -2.70 -4.43 -6.08
CA GLY A 55 -3.67 -3.37 -5.79
C GLY A 55 -4.32 -3.53 -4.42
N VAL A 56 -4.84 -4.72 -4.12
CA VAL A 56 -5.44 -5.04 -2.81
C VAL A 56 -4.39 -4.88 -1.71
N LEU A 57 -3.20 -5.44 -1.92
CA LEU A 57 -2.09 -5.35 -0.96
C LEU A 57 -1.73 -3.90 -0.64
N SER A 58 -1.62 -3.06 -1.68
CA SER A 58 -1.29 -1.66 -1.55
C SER A 58 -2.38 -0.87 -0.84
N ALA A 59 -3.66 -1.13 -1.14
CA ALA A 59 -4.80 -0.44 -0.54
C ALA A 59 -4.96 -0.79 0.95
N VAL A 60 -4.89 -2.07 1.30
CA VAL A 60 -4.99 -2.55 2.69
C VAL A 60 -3.87 -1.95 3.53
N SER A 61 -2.65 -1.91 3.00
CA SER A 61 -1.47 -1.36 3.70
C SER A 61 -1.54 0.14 3.99
N GLN A 62 -2.42 0.91 3.33
CA GLN A 62 -2.59 2.35 3.63
C GLN A 62 -3.54 2.59 4.81
N VAL A 63 -4.39 1.62 5.09
CA VAL A 63 -5.46 1.75 6.07
C VAL A 63 -5.03 1.17 7.42
N THR A 64 -3.96 0.37 7.47
CA THR A 64 -3.38 -0.16 8.71
C THR A 64 -2.73 0.94 9.54
N VAL A 65 -2.97 0.91 10.85
CA VAL A 65 -2.48 1.90 11.80
C VAL A 65 -1.58 1.20 12.81
N ASP A 66 -0.50 1.87 13.17
CA ASP A 66 0.39 1.50 14.27
C ASP A 66 -0.06 2.25 15.53
N ASP A 67 -0.84 1.58 16.38
CA ASP A 67 -1.46 2.21 17.55
C ASP A 67 -0.42 2.66 18.59
N GLU A 68 0.74 2.01 18.65
CA GLU A 68 1.82 2.32 19.58
C GLU A 68 2.58 3.58 19.14
N ALA A 69 2.93 3.65 17.86
CA ALA A 69 3.50 4.87 17.28
C ALA A 69 2.53 6.05 17.34
N LEU A 70 1.22 5.81 17.22
CA LEU A 70 0.20 6.86 17.30
C LEU A 70 0.07 7.45 18.71
N LYS A 71 0.20 6.60 19.74
CA LYS A 71 0.21 7.04 21.14
C LYS A 71 1.42 7.91 21.47
N GLU A 72 2.61 7.53 20.97
CA GLU A 72 3.86 8.30 21.16
C GLU A 72 3.78 9.70 20.55
N ILE A 73 3.23 9.84 19.33
CA ILE A 73 3.05 11.14 18.68
C ILE A 73 2.09 12.04 19.47
N ASN A 74 0.99 11.49 19.99
CA ASN A 74 0.03 12.27 20.78
C ASN A 74 0.64 12.77 22.09
N SER A 75 1.38 11.92 22.80
CA SER A 75 2.08 12.30 24.03
C SER A 75 3.17 13.35 23.77
N ALA A 76 3.92 13.25 22.67
CA ALA A 76 4.91 14.27 22.29
C ALA A 76 4.28 15.62 21.92
N ASN A 77 3.08 15.60 21.32
CA ASN A 77 2.35 16.83 21.00
C ASN A 77 1.75 17.51 22.25
N GLU A 78 1.31 16.73 23.25
CA GLU A 78 0.86 17.28 24.53
C GLU A 78 2.02 17.97 25.28
N ILE A 79 3.21 17.37 25.29
CA ILE A 79 4.39 17.94 25.95
C ILE A 79 4.87 19.25 25.28
N ASN A 80 4.74 19.38 23.97
CA ASN A 80 5.13 20.60 23.23
C ASN A 80 4.06 21.71 23.25
N SER A 81 2.90 21.45 23.86
CA SER A 81 1.79 22.42 23.97
C SER A 81 1.68 23.07 25.35
N GLU A 82 2.49 22.64 26.32
CA GLU A 82 2.76 23.33 27.60
C GLU A 82 3.98 24.26 27.48
#